data_AF-A0A0Q9NNY3-F1
#
_entry.id   AF-A0A0Q9NNY3-F1
#
_cell.length_a   1.000
_cell.length_b   1.000
_cell.length_c   1.000
_cell.angle_alpha   90.00
_cell.angle_beta   90.00
_cell.angle_gamma   90.00
#
_symmetry.space_group_name_H-M   'P 1'
#
loop_
_entity.id
_entity.type
_entity.pdbx_description
1 polymer ?
#
loop_
_entity_poly.entity_id
_entity_poly.type
_entity_poly.pdbx_seq_one_letter_code
_entity_poly.pdbx_strand_id
1 'polypeptide(L)'
;MSKNTAEARLLQAKAKHRAAQQAKKTTLGQRAAVLAASCAVLVGVGAAGQATSSMTPVSSTASNPSTSASDAQMSIEKSEIRSNPAASPAPAAISVAPQAAEPAPAAAPAAPAAPAPAPAPEPAPAPEPARAVAVNDPAGAQAYAASQLGAFGWGPDQMQCLQTLWTKESDWTTTATNSSSGAYGIVQSLPAEKMASAGADYLTNYRTQINWGLDYIKKSYQSPCGALNFHLAHNWY
;
A
#
# COMPACT_ATOMS: atom_id res chain seq x y z
N MET A 1 51.85 -7.56 -16.42
CA MET A 1 51.69 -7.72 -14.95
C MET A 1 50.24 -7.67 -14.46
N SER A 2 49.30 -6.99 -15.15
CA SER A 2 47.96 -6.71 -14.59
C SER A 2 46.97 -7.89 -14.45
N LYS A 3 47.17 -9.03 -15.16
CA LYS A 3 46.23 -10.18 -15.09
C LYS A 3 46.22 -10.82 -13.68
N ASN A 4 47.40 -11.04 -13.10
CA ASN A 4 47.57 -11.70 -11.80
C ASN A 4 46.84 -10.96 -10.65
N THR A 5 46.74 -9.62 -10.74
CA THR A 5 46.05 -8.80 -9.73
C THR A 5 44.54 -8.98 -9.75
N ALA A 6 43.94 -9.23 -10.92
CA ALA A 6 42.50 -9.48 -11.05
C ALA A 6 42.13 -10.85 -10.47
N GLU A 7 42.94 -11.89 -10.75
CA GLU A 7 42.74 -13.24 -10.21
C GLU A 7 42.92 -13.28 -8.69
N ALA A 8 43.93 -12.59 -8.15
CA ALA A 8 44.13 -12.46 -6.71
C ALA A 8 42.90 -11.83 -6.01
N ARG A 9 42.31 -10.77 -6.58
CA ARG A 9 41.09 -10.13 -6.07
C ARG A 9 39.88 -11.06 -6.14
N LEU A 10 39.72 -11.83 -7.22
CA LEU A 10 38.62 -12.79 -7.37
C LEU A 10 38.72 -13.94 -6.37
N LEU A 11 39.93 -14.46 -6.12
CA LEU A 11 40.18 -15.48 -5.11
C LEU A 11 39.88 -14.95 -3.69
N GLN A 12 40.31 -13.72 -3.38
CA GLN A 12 40.03 -13.09 -2.10
C GLN A 12 38.53 -12.83 -1.87
N ALA A 13 37.79 -12.45 -2.90
CA ALA A 13 36.32 -12.31 -2.84
C ALA A 13 35.62 -13.66 -2.61
N LYS A 14 36.03 -14.72 -3.32
CA LYS A 14 35.50 -16.08 -3.14
C LYS A 14 35.79 -16.63 -1.73
N ALA A 15 36.96 -16.36 -1.17
CA ALA A 15 37.31 -16.74 0.20
C ALA A 15 36.43 -16.04 1.25
N LYS A 16 36.22 -14.71 1.12
CA LYS A 16 35.33 -13.94 2.00
C LYS A 16 33.89 -14.45 1.96
N HIS A 17 33.37 -14.77 0.77
CA HIS A 17 32.02 -15.35 0.62
C HIS A 17 31.89 -16.72 1.30
N ARG A 18 32.90 -17.60 1.20
CA ARG A 18 32.88 -18.91 1.89
C ARG A 18 32.91 -18.75 3.41
N ALA A 19 33.75 -17.87 3.94
CA ALA A 19 33.81 -17.59 5.37
C ALA A 19 32.48 -17.05 5.93
N ALA A 20 31.85 -16.10 5.22
CA ALA A 20 30.55 -15.55 5.61
C ALA A 20 29.42 -16.59 5.58
N GLN A 21 29.45 -17.52 4.62
CA GLN A 21 28.49 -18.64 4.53
C GLN A 21 28.71 -19.69 5.64
N GLN A 22 29.96 -19.94 6.05
CA GLN A 22 30.27 -20.83 7.17
C GLN A 22 29.82 -20.23 8.51
N ALA A 23 30.08 -18.94 8.75
CA ALA A 23 29.65 -18.26 9.97
C ALA A 23 28.13 -18.35 10.20
N LYS A 24 27.32 -18.14 9.15
CA LYS A 24 25.85 -18.26 9.22
C LYS A 24 25.35 -19.67 9.60
N LYS A 25 26.08 -20.73 9.21
CA LYS A 25 25.69 -22.11 9.54
C LYS A 25 25.97 -22.47 11.00
N THR A 26 27.08 -21.96 11.57
CA THR A 26 27.43 -22.24 12.97
C THR A 26 26.46 -21.59 13.97
N THR A 27 25.86 -20.45 13.63
CA THR A 27 24.96 -19.71 14.56
C THR A 27 23.59 -20.37 14.75
N LEU A 28 23.15 -21.25 13.84
CA LEU A 28 21.82 -21.88 13.92
C LEU A 28 21.79 -23.19 14.74
N GLY A 29 22.95 -23.75 15.09
CA GLY A 29 23.06 -25.11 15.66
C GLY A 29 23.23 -25.21 17.18
N GLN A 30 23.23 -24.09 17.92
CA GLN A 30 23.77 -24.05 19.29
C GLN A 30 22.73 -23.71 20.39
N ARG A 31 21.45 -24.01 20.16
CA ARG A 31 20.35 -23.83 21.15
C ARG A 31 19.40 -25.04 21.21
N ALA A 32 19.95 -26.24 21.39
CA ALA A 32 19.18 -27.47 21.59
C ALA A 32 19.88 -28.44 22.57
N ALA A 33 20.19 -27.97 23.78
CA ALA A 33 20.56 -28.81 24.92
C ALA A 33 20.42 -28.03 26.24
N VAL A 34 19.38 -28.33 27.02
CA VAL A 34 19.34 -28.49 28.49
C VAL A 34 17.87 -28.68 28.87
N LEU A 35 17.51 -29.89 29.27
CA LEU A 35 16.61 -30.14 30.40
C LEU A 35 16.91 -31.56 30.89
N ALA A 36 17.51 -31.66 32.08
CA ALA A 36 17.94 -32.92 32.65
C ALA A 36 16.79 -33.64 33.37
N ALA A 37 16.92 -34.97 33.50
CA ALA A 37 15.96 -35.81 34.19
C ALA A 37 15.91 -35.54 35.70
N SER A 38 14.80 -35.89 36.36
CA SER A 38 14.73 -36.90 37.44
C SER A 38 13.47 -36.76 38.30
N CYS A 39 12.64 -37.81 38.33
CA CYS A 39 11.98 -38.28 39.55
C CYS A 39 11.45 -39.70 39.28
N ALA A 40 11.77 -40.65 40.17
CA ALA A 40 11.58 -42.08 39.91
C ALA A 40 10.43 -42.68 40.73
N VAL A 41 9.73 -43.62 40.09
CA VAL A 41 9.09 -44.84 40.66
C VAL A 41 8.22 -44.69 41.91
N LEU A 42 6.94 -45.07 41.77
CA LEU A 42 6.34 -46.07 42.66
C LEU A 42 5.41 -47.00 41.86
N VAL A 43 5.56 -48.31 42.08
CA VAL A 43 4.67 -49.36 41.54
C VAL A 43 3.58 -49.63 42.58
N GLY A 44 2.32 -49.67 42.15
CA GLY A 44 1.17 -50.04 42.99
C GLY A 44 0.24 -50.99 42.23
N VAL A 45 0.00 -52.17 42.78
CA VAL A 45 -0.82 -53.24 42.19
C VAL A 45 -2.19 -53.30 42.89
N GLY A 46 -3.25 -53.58 42.13
CA GLY A 46 -4.59 -53.89 42.62
C GLY A 46 -5.59 -52.72 42.47
N ALA A 47 -6.90 -52.95 42.39
CA ALA A 47 -7.63 -54.21 42.25
C ALA A 47 -9.03 -53.96 41.61
N ALA A 48 -9.74 -55.04 41.31
CA ALA A 48 -11.05 -55.12 40.66
C ALA A 48 -12.08 -54.00 40.96
N GLY A 49 -12.78 -53.57 39.90
CA GLY A 49 -13.97 -52.70 39.97
C GLY A 49 -14.84 -52.85 38.73
N GLN A 50 -15.72 -53.86 38.69
CA GLN A 50 -16.68 -54.03 37.61
C GLN A 50 -17.89 -53.13 37.78
N ALA A 51 -18.33 -52.47 36.71
CA ALA A 51 -19.71 -52.02 36.55
C ALA A 51 -20.06 -51.93 35.05
N THR A 52 -20.59 -53.03 34.52
CA THR A 52 -21.32 -53.03 33.25
C THR A 52 -22.60 -52.21 33.37
N SER A 53 -22.92 -51.39 32.37
CA SER A 53 -24.32 -51.12 32.03
C SER A 53 -24.46 -50.99 30.52
N SER A 54 -25.04 -52.03 29.93
CA SER A 54 -25.39 -52.13 28.52
C SER A 54 -26.63 -51.31 28.18
N MET A 55 -26.62 -50.75 26.97
CA MET A 55 -27.73 -50.70 25.99
C MET A 55 -29.16 -50.96 26.52
N THR A 56 -30.09 -50.02 26.25
CA THR A 56 -31.32 -50.31 25.47
C THR A 56 -32.02 -49.01 25.04
N PRO A 57 -32.80 -49.02 23.93
CA PRO A 57 -33.35 -47.81 23.31
C PRO A 57 -34.80 -47.52 23.72
N VAL A 58 -35.26 -46.29 23.46
CA VAL A 58 -36.69 -46.03 23.20
C VAL A 58 -36.83 -45.34 21.84
N SER A 59 -37.61 -45.94 20.96
CA SER A 59 -38.06 -45.30 19.72
C SER A 59 -39.34 -44.53 20.01
N SER A 60 -39.43 -43.31 19.49
CA SER A 60 -40.72 -42.70 19.13
C SER A 60 -40.60 -42.08 17.74
N THR A 61 -41.42 -42.60 16.83
CA THR A 61 -41.39 -42.36 15.39
C THR A 61 -42.24 -41.13 15.01
N ALA A 62 -42.03 -40.62 13.79
CA ALA A 62 -42.81 -39.62 13.05
C ALA A 62 -42.45 -38.14 13.34
N SER A 63 -42.08 -37.29 12.38
CA SER A 63 -42.10 -37.43 10.90
C SER A 63 -40.93 -36.69 10.21
N ASN A 64 -40.36 -37.33 9.18
CA ASN A 64 -39.54 -36.74 8.10
C ASN A 64 -40.41 -36.66 6.82
N PRO A 65 -39.97 -36.09 5.66
CA PRO A 65 -38.63 -35.59 5.26
C PRO A 65 -38.68 -34.07 4.84
N SER A 66 -37.81 -33.41 4.06
CA SER A 66 -36.69 -33.82 3.18
C SER A 66 -35.70 -32.68 2.81
N THR A 67 -34.48 -33.08 2.39
CA THR A 67 -33.58 -32.49 1.36
C THR A 67 -33.26 -30.98 1.26
N SER A 68 -31.96 -30.71 1.40
CA SER A 68 -31.05 -30.06 0.41
C SER A 68 -30.96 -28.53 0.23
N ALA A 69 -29.75 -28.04 0.54
CA ALA A 69 -28.85 -27.26 -0.31
C ALA A 69 -29.30 -26.00 -1.08
N SER A 70 -28.60 -24.91 -0.75
CA SER A 70 -28.11 -23.84 -1.65
C SER A 70 -29.09 -22.81 -2.23
N ASP A 71 -28.47 -21.65 -2.49
CA ASP A 71 -28.90 -20.54 -3.33
C ASP A 71 -29.97 -19.56 -2.80
N ALA A 72 -30.16 -18.48 -3.55
CA ALA A 72 -30.46 -17.16 -3.02
C ALA A 72 -31.86 -16.64 -3.36
N GLN A 73 -32.05 -15.34 -3.09
CA GLN A 73 -33.06 -14.43 -3.64
C GLN A 73 -34.36 -14.19 -2.83
N MET A 74 -34.39 -12.98 -2.23
CA MET A 74 -35.42 -11.94 -2.39
C MET A 74 -36.92 -12.30 -2.44
N SER A 75 -37.68 -11.73 -1.50
CA SER A 75 -38.92 -10.97 -1.74
C SER A 75 -39.03 -9.95 -0.58
N ILE A 76 -39.01 -8.63 -0.77
CA ILE A 76 -39.92 -7.72 -1.50
C ILE A 76 -41.32 -7.64 -0.88
N GLU A 77 -41.51 -6.67 0.02
CA GLU A 77 -42.66 -5.74 0.07
C GLU A 77 -42.21 -4.55 0.96
N LYS A 78 -42.07 -3.28 0.56
CA LYS A 78 -42.76 -2.36 -0.37
C LYS A 78 -44.10 -1.83 0.15
N SER A 79 -44.05 -0.64 0.77
CA SER A 79 -45.01 0.51 0.71
C SER A 79 -44.74 1.42 1.91
N GLU A 80 -44.96 2.74 1.92
CA GLU A 80 -45.05 3.78 0.89
C GLU A 80 -44.78 5.11 1.64
N ILE A 81 -43.92 6.00 1.14
CA ILE A 81 -44.08 7.44 1.39
C ILE A 81 -44.08 8.15 0.03
N ARG A 82 -45.18 8.87 -0.18
CA ARG A 82 -45.66 9.42 -1.45
C ARG A 82 -44.67 10.42 -2.07
N SER A 83 -44.46 10.25 -3.38
CA SER A 83 -43.72 11.17 -4.25
C SER A 83 -44.28 12.59 -4.26
N ASN A 84 -43.42 13.59 -4.45
CA ASN A 84 -43.81 14.84 -5.11
C ASN A 84 -42.80 15.15 -6.24
N PRO A 85 -43.20 15.09 -7.53
CA PRO A 85 -42.28 15.23 -8.66
C PRO A 85 -42.18 16.68 -9.16
N ALA A 86 -40.95 17.14 -9.38
CA ALA A 86 -40.62 18.26 -10.26
C ALA A 86 -39.37 17.84 -11.05
N ALA A 87 -39.50 17.28 -12.25
CA ALA A 87 -39.82 17.96 -13.51
C ALA A 87 -38.73 18.98 -13.88
N SER A 88 -37.86 18.59 -14.83
CA SER A 88 -36.89 19.48 -15.45
C SER A 88 -37.58 20.66 -16.12
N PRO A 89 -36.89 21.81 -16.16
CA PRO A 89 -36.75 22.53 -17.41
C PRO A 89 -35.28 22.55 -17.84
N ALA A 90 -35.01 22.03 -19.04
CA ALA A 90 -33.97 22.65 -19.85
C ALA A 90 -34.47 24.04 -20.28
N PRO A 91 -33.56 25.00 -20.52
CA PRO A 91 -33.66 25.64 -21.83
C PRO A 91 -32.32 25.82 -22.55
N ALA A 92 -32.42 25.71 -23.88
CA ALA A 92 -31.60 26.36 -24.89
C ALA A 92 -30.08 26.14 -24.90
N ALA A 93 -29.64 25.37 -25.90
CA ALA A 93 -28.36 25.62 -26.53
C ALA A 93 -28.34 27.03 -27.17
N ILE A 94 -27.22 27.73 -27.08
CA ILE A 94 -26.90 28.89 -27.91
C ILE A 94 -25.73 28.51 -28.81
N SER A 95 -26.04 28.08 -30.02
CA SER A 95 -25.06 27.99 -31.12
C SER A 95 -24.74 29.40 -31.61
N VAL A 96 -23.45 29.74 -31.72
CA VAL A 96 -23.00 30.80 -32.64
C VAL A 96 -21.75 30.34 -33.39
N ALA A 97 -21.96 30.04 -34.66
CA ALA A 97 -20.95 29.99 -35.71
C ALA A 97 -21.69 30.19 -37.06
N PRO A 98 -21.04 30.69 -38.13
CA PRO A 98 -20.00 31.71 -38.20
C PRO A 98 -20.51 32.94 -39.01
N GLN A 99 -19.77 34.05 -39.03
CA GLN A 99 -19.89 35.09 -40.07
C GLN A 99 -18.50 35.58 -40.51
N ALA A 100 -18.34 35.81 -41.82
CA ALA A 100 -17.07 36.16 -42.45
C ALA A 100 -17.26 37.29 -43.48
N ALA A 101 -16.30 38.23 -43.53
CA ALA A 101 -16.07 39.28 -44.55
C ALA A 101 -17.22 40.28 -44.78
N GLU A 102 -17.06 41.55 -45.18
CA GLU A 102 -15.97 42.56 -45.33
C GLU A 102 -16.71 43.94 -45.52
N PRO A 103 -16.12 45.12 -45.83
CA PRO A 103 -14.72 45.51 -46.01
C PRO A 103 -14.26 46.71 -45.14
N ALA A 104 -13.00 47.15 -45.33
CA ALA A 104 -12.39 48.28 -44.63
C ALA A 104 -12.64 49.66 -45.28
N PRO A 105 -12.39 50.77 -44.54
CA PRO A 105 -11.92 52.03 -45.11
C PRO A 105 -10.42 52.30 -44.81
N ALA A 106 -9.80 53.08 -45.68
CA ALA A 106 -8.34 53.22 -45.81
C ALA A 106 -7.62 53.97 -44.67
N ALA A 107 -6.31 53.73 -44.59
CA ALA A 107 -5.40 54.33 -43.62
C ALA A 107 -5.02 55.80 -43.96
N ALA A 108 -4.66 56.55 -42.91
CA ALA A 108 -3.83 57.75 -43.00
C ALA A 108 -2.49 57.49 -42.28
N PRO A 109 -1.35 58.04 -42.75
CA PRO A 109 -0.03 57.53 -42.38
C PRO A 109 0.46 58.01 -41.01
N ALA A 110 0.94 57.08 -40.19
CA ALA A 110 1.72 57.38 -39.00
C ALA A 110 3.16 57.75 -39.35
N ALA A 111 3.74 58.70 -38.61
CA ALA A 111 5.12 59.14 -38.77
C ALA A 111 6.14 58.00 -38.50
N PRO A 112 7.34 58.02 -39.11
CA PRO A 112 8.36 57.01 -38.87
C PRO A 112 8.84 57.05 -37.41
N ALA A 113 8.58 55.97 -36.67
CA ALA A 113 9.12 55.79 -35.34
C ALA A 113 10.65 55.61 -35.42
N ALA A 114 11.37 56.24 -34.49
CA ALA A 114 12.81 56.02 -34.34
C ALA A 114 13.10 54.55 -33.99
N PRO A 115 14.24 53.98 -34.45
CA PRO A 115 14.56 52.59 -34.17
C PRO A 115 14.77 52.38 -32.66
N ALA A 116 14.02 51.43 -32.08
CA ALA A 116 14.24 50.99 -30.72
C ALA A 116 15.65 50.36 -30.58
N PRO A 117 16.35 50.55 -29.44
CA PRO A 117 17.61 49.86 -29.20
C PRO A 117 17.39 48.34 -29.20
N ALA A 118 18.38 47.60 -29.74
CA ALA A 118 18.32 46.15 -29.78
C ALA A 118 18.15 45.55 -28.37
N PRO A 119 17.38 44.46 -28.21
CA PRO A 119 17.24 43.79 -26.93
C PRO A 119 18.63 43.31 -26.45
N ALA A 120 18.89 43.51 -25.15
CA ALA A 120 20.07 42.94 -24.52
C ALA A 120 20.05 41.40 -24.65
N PRO A 121 21.20 40.74 -24.82
CA PRO A 121 21.25 39.28 -24.91
C PRO A 121 20.64 38.65 -23.66
N GLU A 122 19.72 37.72 -23.89
CA GLU A 122 19.02 36.99 -22.83
C GLU A 122 20.04 36.22 -21.97
N PRO A 123 19.93 36.25 -20.62
CA PRO A 123 20.87 35.52 -19.76
C PRO A 123 20.89 34.04 -20.13
N ALA A 124 22.09 33.46 -20.25
CA ALA A 124 22.22 32.02 -20.48
C ALA A 124 21.44 31.25 -19.40
N PRO A 125 20.68 30.20 -19.76
CA PRO A 125 19.85 29.48 -18.80
C PRO A 125 20.71 28.96 -17.65
N ALA A 126 20.26 29.23 -16.43
CA ALA A 126 20.90 28.69 -15.24
C ALA A 126 20.96 27.15 -15.34
N PRO A 127 22.04 26.51 -14.88
CA PRO A 127 22.15 25.06 -14.94
C PRO A 127 20.97 24.42 -14.21
N GLU A 128 20.24 23.52 -14.88
CA GLU A 128 19.12 22.80 -14.26
C GLU A 128 19.57 22.16 -12.95
N PRO A 129 18.78 22.27 -11.86
CA PRO A 129 19.11 21.60 -10.61
C PRO A 129 19.22 20.09 -10.86
N ALA A 130 20.31 19.49 -10.40
CA ALA A 130 20.54 18.06 -10.57
C ALA A 130 19.33 17.27 -10.05
N ARG A 131 18.76 16.40 -10.90
CA ARG A 131 17.55 15.65 -10.57
C ARG A 131 17.76 14.85 -9.29
N ALA A 132 16.88 15.03 -8.31
CA ALA A 132 16.91 14.25 -7.09
C ALA A 132 16.78 12.75 -7.43
N VAL A 133 17.69 11.95 -6.91
CA VAL A 133 17.65 10.48 -7.07
C VAL A 133 16.72 9.92 -5.99
N ALA A 134 15.77 9.08 -6.38
CA ALA A 134 14.84 8.47 -5.44
C ALA A 134 15.54 7.47 -4.51
N VAL A 135 15.22 7.54 -3.22
CA VAL A 135 15.75 6.65 -2.19
C VAL A 135 14.83 5.44 -2.03
N ASN A 136 14.99 4.45 -2.91
CA ASN A 136 14.30 3.15 -2.79
C ASN A 136 15.01 2.26 -1.76
N ASP A 137 14.58 2.33 -0.50
CA ASP A 137 15.04 1.48 0.60
C ASP A 137 13.85 0.89 1.37
N PRO A 138 13.31 -0.27 0.94
CA PRO A 138 12.18 -0.94 1.60
C PRO A 138 12.41 -1.22 3.09
N ALA A 139 13.63 -1.58 3.49
CA ALA A 139 13.95 -1.89 4.87
C ALA A 139 14.03 -0.61 5.74
N GLY A 140 14.68 0.44 5.24
CA GLY A 140 14.69 1.75 5.88
C GLY A 140 13.31 2.41 5.93
N ALA A 141 12.47 2.19 4.92
CA ALA A 141 11.08 2.62 4.88
C ALA A 141 10.24 1.93 5.97
N GLN A 142 10.32 0.59 6.10
CA GLN A 142 9.65 -0.16 7.17
C GLN A 142 10.13 0.26 8.56
N ALA A 143 11.44 0.39 8.75
CA ALA A 143 12.02 0.84 10.03
C ALA A 143 11.58 2.28 10.38
N TYR A 144 11.49 3.17 9.38
CA TYR A 144 10.98 4.51 9.58
C TYR A 144 9.49 4.50 9.97
N ALA A 145 8.64 3.78 9.23
CA ALA A 145 7.22 3.66 9.56
C ALA A 145 6.99 3.13 10.99
N ALA A 146 7.71 2.08 11.39
CA ALA A 146 7.68 1.55 12.75
C ALA A 146 8.05 2.62 13.81
N SER A 147 9.07 3.44 13.54
CA SER A 147 9.47 4.53 14.45
C SER A 147 8.43 5.64 14.59
N GLN A 148 7.54 5.82 13.60
CA GLN A 148 6.54 6.88 13.60
C GLN A 148 5.23 6.48 14.30
N LEU A 149 4.90 5.19 14.44
CA LEU A 149 3.60 4.72 14.97
C LEU A 149 3.21 5.38 16.30
N GLY A 150 4.17 5.52 17.24
CA GLY A 150 3.93 6.17 18.53
C GLY A 150 3.50 7.64 18.41
N ALA A 151 4.02 8.38 17.44
CA ALA A 151 3.63 9.78 17.18
C ALA A 151 2.19 9.90 16.66
N PHE A 152 1.66 8.85 16.04
CA PHE A 152 0.26 8.78 15.62
C PHE A 152 -0.68 8.27 16.72
N GLY A 153 -0.15 7.85 17.88
CA GLY A 153 -0.91 7.29 19.00
C GLY A 153 -1.14 5.78 18.89
N TRP A 154 -0.31 5.08 18.13
CA TRP A 154 -0.44 3.65 17.86
C TRP A 154 0.64 2.81 18.54
N GLY A 155 0.24 1.61 18.98
CA GLY A 155 1.17 0.61 19.49
C GLY A 155 1.94 -0.12 18.39
N PRO A 156 3.00 -0.87 18.75
CA PRO A 156 3.83 -1.61 17.80
C PRO A 156 3.09 -2.76 17.10
N ASP A 157 1.97 -3.22 17.66
CA ASP A 157 1.04 -4.20 17.08
C ASP A 157 0.51 -3.75 15.70
N GLN A 158 0.31 -2.44 15.50
CA GLN A 158 -0.16 -1.88 14.23
C GLN A 158 0.83 -2.06 13.07
N MET A 159 2.11 -2.34 13.36
CA MET A 159 3.16 -2.48 12.34
C MET A 159 2.96 -3.71 11.44
N GLN A 160 2.31 -4.77 11.93
CA GLN A 160 2.01 -5.95 11.12
C GLN A 160 0.95 -5.62 10.06
N CYS A 161 -0.13 -4.96 10.48
CA CYS A 161 -1.18 -4.51 9.56
C CYS A 161 -0.64 -3.53 8.50
N LEU A 162 0.24 -2.61 8.91
CA LEU A 162 0.89 -1.67 7.99
C LEU A 162 1.82 -2.36 6.99
N GLN A 163 2.56 -3.40 7.42
CA GLN A 163 3.34 -4.25 6.52
C GLN A 163 2.45 -4.93 5.49
N THR A 164 1.34 -5.57 5.90
CA THR A 164 0.42 -6.19 4.93
C THR A 164 -0.12 -5.19 3.92
N LEU A 165 -0.55 -4.00 4.38
CA LEU A 165 -1.03 -2.92 3.51
C LEU A 165 0.03 -2.51 2.48
N TRP A 166 1.15 -1.93 2.91
CA TRP A 166 2.09 -1.29 1.98
C TRP A 166 2.99 -2.27 1.22
N THR A 167 3.11 -3.52 1.67
CA THR A 167 3.66 -4.59 0.83
C THR A 167 2.72 -4.87 -0.35
N LYS A 168 1.40 -5.02 -0.11
CA LYS A 168 0.41 -5.27 -1.18
C LYS A 168 0.30 -4.11 -2.17
N GLU A 169 0.47 -2.87 -1.70
CA GLU A 169 0.44 -1.67 -2.55
C GLU A 169 1.69 -1.49 -3.43
N SER A 170 2.90 -1.80 -2.93
CA SER A 170 4.14 -1.34 -3.58
C SER A 170 5.41 -2.16 -3.32
N ASP A 171 5.34 -3.24 -2.53
CA ASP A 171 6.51 -3.89 -1.91
C ASP A 171 7.45 -2.87 -1.21
N TRP A 172 6.86 -1.81 -0.62
CA TRP A 172 7.57 -0.68 0.01
C TRP A 172 8.52 0.10 -0.92
N THR A 173 8.26 0.09 -2.23
CA THR A 173 9.08 0.78 -3.23
C THR A 173 8.64 2.25 -3.40
N THR A 174 9.54 3.19 -3.09
CA THR A 174 9.32 4.65 -3.16
C THR A 174 8.95 5.15 -4.54
N THR A 175 9.41 4.49 -5.61
CA THR A 175 9.06 4.81 -7.00
C THR A 175 8.05 3.86 -7.63
N ALA A 176 7.34 3.04 -6.85
CA ALA A 176 6.28 2.17 -7.38
C ALA A 176 5.24 3.01 -8.13
N THR A 177 4.95 2.65 -9.38
CA THR A 177 3.95 3.34 -10.20
C THR A 177 3.04 2.31 -10.83
N ASN A 178 1.74 2.41 -10.56
CA ASN A 178 0.76 1.58 -11.24
C ASN A 178 0.49 2.13 -12.65
N SER A 179 0.91 1.41 -13.69
CA SER A 179 0.82 1.85 -15.09
C SER A 179 -0.61 2.08 -15.60
N SER A 180 -1.63 1.53 -14.92
CA SER A 180 -3.04 1.67 -15.33
C SER A 180 -3.71 2.88 -14.68
N SER A 181 -3.44 3.13 -13.39
CA SER A 181 -4.10 4.18 -12.61
C SER A 181 -3.26 5.44 -12.39
N GLY A 182 -1.93 5.36 -12.57
CA GLY A 182 -1.00 6.42 -12.20
C GLY A 182 -0.75 6.55 -10.68
N ALA A 183 -1.26 5.61 -9.87
CA ALA A 183 -1.02 5.60 -8.43
C ALA A 183 0.48 5.44 -8.11
N TYR A 184 0.98 6.20 -7.12
CA TYR A 184 2.41 6.40 -6.93
C TYR A 184 2.92 6.17 -5.50
N GLY A 185 4.13 5.61 -5.40
CA GLY A 185 4.93 5.48 -4.19
C GLY A 185 4.49 4.34 -3.27
N ILE A 186 5.07 4.31 -2.06
CA ILE A 186 4.85 3.27 -1.04
C ILE A 186 3.36 3.06 -0.73
N VAL A 187 2.63 4.17 -0.76
CA VAL A 187 1.24 4.32 -0.31
C VAL A 187 0.24 4.36 -1.48
N GLN A 188 0.72 4.18 -2.73
CA GLN A 188 -0.06 4.24 -3.97
C GLN A 188 -1.06 5.43 -4.02
N SER A 189 -0.57 6.64 -3.74
CA SER A 189 -1.40 7.84 -3.71
C SER A 189 -1.88 8.23 -5.11
N LEU A 190 -3.15 8.62 -5.22
CA LEU A 190 -3.77 9.07 -6.47
C LEU A 190 -4.63 10.33 -6.24
N PRO A 191 -4.34 11.47 -6.90
CA PRO A 191 -3.08 11.80 -7.57
C PRO A 191 -1.90 11.87 -6.58
N ALA A 192 -0.69 11.63 -7.06
CA ALA A 192 0.54 11.57 -6.26
C ALA A 192 0.81 12.88 -5.50
N GLU A 193 0.44 14.01 -6.13
CA GLU A 193 0.59 15.38 -5.66
C GLU A 193 -0.04 15.63 -4.29
N LYS A 194 -1.01 14.80 -3.86
CA LYS A 194 -1.54 14.85 -2.49
C LYS A 194 -0.44 14.74 -1.42
N MET A 195 0.61 13.96 -1.70
CA MET A 195 1.75 13.77 -0.80
C MET A 195 2.62 15.03 -0.65
N ALA A 196 2.51 16.02 -1.55
CA ALA A 196 3.21 17.30 -1.42
C ALA A 196 2.89 18.04 -0.11
N SER A 197 1.72 17.77 0.49
CA SER A 197 1.32 18.28 1.81
C SER A 197 2.21 17.80 2.97
N ALA A 198 2.95 16.70 2.81
CA ALA A 198 3.94 16.22 3.78
C ALA A 198 5.39 16.62 3.42
N GLY A 199 5.63 17.13 2.20
CA GLY A 199 6.94 17.54 1.72
C GLY A 199 7.01 17.58 0.19
N ALA A 200 7.75 18.55 -0.37
CA ALA A 200 7.87 18.72 -1.82
C ALA A 200 8.68 17.62 -2.53
N ASP A 201 9.41 16.79 -1.76
CA ASP A 201 10.25 15.67 -2.21
C ASP A 201 9.52 14.32 -2.24
N TYR A 202 8.18 14.34 -2.25
CA TYR A 202 7.34 13.14 -2.21
C TYR A 202 7.59 12.14 -3.36
N LEU A 203 8.15 12.56 -4.48
CA LEU A 203 8.53 11.67 -5.60
C LEU A 203 9.85 10.92 -5.36
N THR A 204 10.63 11.25 -4.34
CA THR A 204 11.98 10.70 -4.14
C THR A 204 12.28 10.26 -2.71
N ASN A 205 11.47 10.67 -1.72
CA ASN A 205 11.72 10.40 -0.31
C ASN A 205 10.63 9.53 0.33
N TYR A 206 11.01 8.31 0.77
CA TYR A 206 10.10 7.41 1.48
C TYR A 206 9.52 8.03 2.76
N ARG A 207 10.24 8.94 3.43
CA ARG A 207 9.79 9.54 4.69
C ARG A 207 8.58 10.43 4.47
N THR A 208 8.62 11.23 3.41
CA THR A 208 7.54 12.11 2.98
C THR A 208 6.28 11.30 2.62
N GLN A 209 6.45 10.22 1.84
CA GLN A 209 5.35 9.31 1.48
C GLN A 209 4.74 8.62 2.71
N ILE A 210 5.58 8.13 3.63
CA ILE A 210 5.15 7.46 4.87
C ILE A 210 4.42 8.45 5.79
N ASN A 211 4.96 9.66 6.00
CA ASN A 211 4.31 10.67 6.85
C ASN A 211 2.91 11.01 6.35
N TRP A 212 2.76 11.19 5.03
CA TRP A 212 1.45 11.39 4.41
C TRP A 212 0.54 10.16 4.57
N GLY A 213 1.06 8.95 4.34
CA GLY A 213 0.31 7.71 4.44
C GLY A 213 -0.22 7.41 5.85
N LEU A 214 0.59 7.66 6.89
CA LEU A 214 0.17 7.49 8.29
C LEU A 214 -0.91 8.50 8.67
N ASP A 215 -0.78 9.77 8.25
CA ASP A 215 -1.81 10.80 8.45
C ASP A 215 -3.13 10.46 7.72
N TYR A 216 -3.05 9.99 6.48
CA TYR A 216 -4.21 9.51 5.73
C TYR A 216 -4.89 8.31 6.42
N ILE A 217 -4.11 7.31 6.87
CA ILE A 217 -4.64 6.15 7.60
C ILE A 217 -5.34 6.58 8.88
N LYS A 218 -4.76 7.53 9.64
CA LYS A 218 -5.37 8.06 10.86
C LYS A 218 -6.69 8.76 10.60
N LYS A 219 -6.77 9.60 9.56
CA LYS A 219 -7.98 10.35 9.21
C LYS A 219 -9.10 9.45 8.67
N SER A 220 -8.78 8.52 7.77
CA SER A 220 -9.77 7.70 7.06
C SER A 220 -10.16 6.42 7.80
N TYR A 221 -9.23 5.79 8.51
CA TYR A 221 -9.39 4.43 9.06
C TYR A 221 -9.08 4.30 10.56
N GLN A 222 -8.71 5.40 11.23
CA GLN A 222 -8.30 5.48 12.64
C GLN A 222 -6.99 4.76 13.00
N SER A 223 -6.68 3.62 12.39
CA SER A 223 -5.45 2.84 12.62
C SER A 223 -5.05 1.96 11.42
N PRO A 224 -3.79 1.51 11.32
CA PRO A 224 -3.36 0.57 10.29
C PRO A 224 -4.14 -0.74 10.28
N CYS A 225 -4.50 -1.30 11.44
CA CYS A 225 -5.35 -2.49 11.49
C CYS A 225 -6.81 -2.19 11.13
N GLY A 226 -7.31 -0.98 11.42
CA GLY A 226 -8.61 -0.52 10.91
C GLY A 226 -8.62 -0.45 9.38
N ALA A 227 -7.56 0.08 8.77
CA ALA A 227 -7.38 0.13 7.32
C ALA A 227 -7.29 -1.28 6.71
N LEU A 228 -6.48 -2.17 7.28
CA LEU A 228 -6.37 -3.55 6.78
C LEU A 228 -7.70 -4.30 6.88
N ASN A 229 -8.41 -4.20 8.00
CA ASN A 229 -9.71 -4.82 8.18
C ASN A 229 -10.75 -4.27 7.17
N PHE A 230 -10.71 -2.98 6.86
CA PHE A 230 -11.54 -2.38 5.82
C PHE A 230 -11.24 -2.99 4.44
N HIS A 231 -9.96 -3.07 4.04
CA HIS A 231 -9.57 -3.65 2.73
C HIS A 231 -9.97 -5.13 2.60
N LEU A 232 -9.79 -5.92 3.67
CA LEU A 232 -10.20 -7.33 3.72
C LEU A 232 -11.73 -7.48 3.61
N ALA A 233 -12.50 -6.66 4.34
CA ALA A 233 -13.97 -6.71 4.31
C ALA A 233 -14.57 -6.37 2.93
N HIS A 234 -13.86 -5.59 2.11
CA HIS A 234 -14.28 -5.22 0.75
C HIS A 234 -13.70 -6.15 -0.33
N ASN A 235 -12.99 -7.21 0.04
CA ASN A 235 -12.30 -8.15 -0.87
C ASN A 235 -11.31 -7.44 -1.83
N TRP A 236 -10.66 -6.37 -1.36
CA TRP A 236 -9.67 -5.65 -2.16
C TRP A 236 -8.30 -6.34 -2.12
N TYR A 237 -8.04 -7.16 -1.09
CA TYR A 237 -6.76 -7.82 -0.82
C TYR A 237 -6.85 -9.34 -0.76
#